data_AF-A0A261SIG6-F1
#
_entry.id   AF-A0A261SIG6-F1
#
_cell.length_a   1.000
_cell.length_b   1.000
_cell.length_c   1.000
_cell.angle_alpha   90.00
_cell.angle_beta   90.00
_cell.angle_gamma   90.00
#
_symmetry.space_group_name_H-M   'P 1'
#
loop_
_entity.id
_entity.type
_entity.pdbx_description
1 polymer ?
#
loop_
_entity_poly.entity_id
_entity_poly.type
_entity_poly.pdbx_seq_one_letter_code
_entity_poly.pdbx_strand_id
1 'polypeptide(L)'
;MTRYGERPPAPRYRGGARLGTKACFLLISPEYNYSNLSEVFMILSAFVPVAEAAFIGNVTASQLNRLVDENLVPEPLLLREQGRRRHARLLAALAGFFFESEAVLTQAARTQVLATLMRRIAAAPRPEAVLALCDTQTIDWRVALPGAAQIVVDLSLVVARAVARAGQVDRARALIVARPDTLGGAPCFAGTRIPLQVVQDSLAQAISSERLLAAYPALTPAHLEAARLLGRIAPARGRPRRLKDHFATEPVAPRIETADAP
;
A
#
# COMPACT_ATOMS: atom_id res chain seq x y z
N MET A 1 13.07 49.36 -39.50
CA MET A 1 12.87 49.77 -38.09
C MET A 1 11.46 49.36 -37.70
N THR A 2 11.35 48.19 -37.10
CA THR A 2 10.15 47.35 -37.11
C THR A 2 9.42 47.43 -35.78
N ARG A 3 8.09 47.43 -35.86
CA ARG A 3 7.12 47.62 -34.78
C ARG A 3 7.21 46.53 -33.70
N TYR A 4 7.04 46.95 -32.45
CA TYR A 4 6.78 46.09 -31.29
C TYR A 4 5.50 45.27 -31.52
N GLY A 5 5.68 43.97 -31.75
CA GLY A 5 4.60 42.98 -31.84
C GLY A 5 4.23 42.45 -30.47
N GLU A 6 2.93 42.22 -30.30
CA GLU A 6 2.22 41.88 -29.08
C GLU A 6 2.68 40.54 -28.46
N ARG A 7 2.76 40.52 -27.12
CA ARG A 7 2.90 39.29 -26.33
C ARG A 7 1.55 38.54 -26.38
N PRO A 8 1.52 37.23 -26.64
CA PRO A 8 0.26 36.47 -26.59
C PRO A 8 -0.27 36.43 -25.15
N PRO A 9 -1.60 36.47 -24.95
CA PRO A 9 -2.18 36.44 -23.61
C PRO A 9 -1.98 35.07 -22.95
N ALA A 10 -1.63 35.09 -21.66
CA ALA A 10 -1.51 33.91 -20.83
C ALA A 10 -2.82 33.10 -20.79
N PRO A 11 -2.77 31.75 -20.78
CA PRO A 11 -3.98 30.94 -20.70
C PRO A 11 -4.67 31.15 -19.35
N ARG A 12 -5.90 31.66 -19.40
CA ARG A 12 -6.81 31.71 -18.26
C ARG A 12 -7.33 30.29 -17.97
N TYR A 13 -6.66 29.56 -17.08
CA TYR A 13 -7.24 28.35 -16.50
C TYR A 13 -8.32 28.73 -15.48
N ARG A 14 -9.59 28.60 -15.90
CA ARG A 14 -10.79 28.62 -15.05
C ARG A 14 -11.30 27.18 -14.94
N GLY A 15 -11.21 26.57 -13.77
CA GLY A 15 -11.78 25.24 -13.52
C GLY A 15 -11.16 24.60 -12.28
N GLY A 16 -11.90 24.60 -11.16
CA GLY A 16 -11.37 24.33 -9.83
C GLY A 16 -10.91 22.90 -9.60
N ALA A 17 -9.62 22.75 -9.30
CA ALA A 17 -9.09 21.63 -8.55
C ALA A 17 -8.75 22.15 -7.14
N ARG A 18 -9.63 21.89 -6.17
CA ARG A 18 -9.23 22.02 -4.75
C ARG A 18 -8.39 20.79 -4.40
N LEU A 19 -7.14 20.78 -4.86
CA LEU A 19 -6.09 19.96 -4.28
C LEU A 19 -5.79 20.57 -2.91
N GLY A 20 -6.33 19.93 -1.87
CA GLY A 20 -6.13 20.31 -0.48
C GLY A 20 -4.64 20.34 -0.16
N THR A 21 -4.17 21.56 0.08
CA THR A 21 -2.84 21.97 0.52
C THR A 21 -2.33 21.12 1.69
N LYS A 22 -1.04 20.74 1.64
CA LYS A 22 -0.17 20.11 2.67
C LYS A 22 0.35 18.69 2.43
N ALA A 23 0.18 18.09 1.24
CA ALA A 23 0.96 16.91 0.82
C ALA A 23 2.21 17.25 -0.02
N CYS A 24 2.51 18.54 -0.22
CA CYS A 24 3.45 18.99 -1.25
C CYS A 24 4.94 19.00 -0.85
N PHE A 25 5.34 18.73 0.39
CA PHE A 25 6.75 18.93 0.75
C PHE A 25 7.72 17.90 0.14
N LEU A 26 7.23 16.74 -0.29
CA LEU A 26 8.01 15.76 -1.07
C LEU A 26 7.63 15.72 -2.56
N LEU A 27 6.65 16.51 -3.01
CA LEU A 27 6.21 16.52 -4.41
C LEU A 27 6.62 17.79 -5.16
N ILE A 28 7.19 18.81 -4.51
CA ILE A 28 7.66 20.03 -5.21
C ILE A 28 8.89 20.60 -4.50
N SER A 29 10.03 19.89 -4.56
CA SER A 29 11.29 20.62 -4.70
C SER A 29 11.36 21.07 -6.17
N PRO A 30 11.39 22.38 -6.48
CA PRO A 30 11.45 22.87 -7.87
C PRO A 30 12.75 22.48 -8.61
N GLU A 31 13.67 21.79 -7.94
CA GLU A 31 14.91 21.25 -8.49
C GLU A 31 14.76 19.83 -9.06
N TYR A 32 13.67 19.10 -8.77
CA TYR A 32 13.48 17.73 -9.27
C TYR A 32 12.49 17.68 -10.42
N ASN A 33 13.04 17.60 -11.63
CA ASN A 33 12.29 17.38 -12.86
C ASN A 33 11.84 15.91 -12.94
N TYR A 34 10.61 15.61 -12.53
CA TYR A 34 10.01 14.26 -12.57
C TYR A 34 9.75 13.80 -14.02
N SER A 35 10.82 13.38 -14.70
CA SER A 35 10.78 12.92 -16.09
C SER A 35 10.61 11.40 -16.22
N ASN A 36 10.55 10.65 -15.11
CA ASN A 36 10.63 9.20 -15.12
C ASN A 36 9.44 8.52 -14.40
N LEU A 37 8.69 7.68 -15.13
CA LEU A 37 7.56 6.90 -14.61
C LEU A 37 7.96 5.93 -13.49
N SER A 38 9.22 5.50 -13.42
CA SER A 38 9.71 4.63 -12.35
C SER A 38 9.74 5.33 -10.99
N GLU A 39 10.07 6.61 -10.93
CA GLU A 39 10.10 7.38 -9.68
C GLU A 39 8.68 7.63 -9.14
N VAL A 40 7.74 7.93 -10.03
CA VAL A 40 6.32 8.08 -9.67
C VAL A 40 5.74 6.76 -9.15
N PHE A 41 6.06 5.64 -9.80
CA PHE A 41 5.65 4.32 -9.32
C PHE A 41 6.25 4.00 -7.95
N MET A 42 7.53 4.33 -7.73
CA MET A 42 8.20 4.14 -6.44
C MET A 42 7.54 4.96 -5.32
N ILE A 43 7.23 6.23 -5.56
CA ILE A 43 6.53 7.09 -4.60
C ILE A 43 5.14 6.52 -4.27
N LEU A 44 4.38 6.07 -5.28
CA LEU A 44 3.06 5.47 -5.04
C LEU A 44 3.14 4.12 -4.32
N SER A 45 4.19 3.33 -4.57
CA SER A 45 4.43 2.05 -3.88
C SER A 45 4.87 2.23 -2.41
N ALA A 46 5.45 3.40 -2.08
CA ALA A 46 5.86 3.72 -0.72
C ALA A 46 4.66 3.91 0.22
N PHE A 47 3.49 4.33 -0.31
CA PHE A 47 2.33 4.69 0.48
C PHE A 47 1.20 3.66 0.36
N VAL A 48 0.95 2.95 1.46
CA VAL A 48 0.05 1.79 1.50
C VAL A 48 -1.22 2.05 2.33
N PRO A 49 -2.31 1.29 2.11
CA PRO A 49 -3.49 1.34 2.97
C PRO A 49 -3.19 0.95 4.43
N VAL A 50 -4.05 1.38 5.36
CA VAL A 50 -3.87 1.14 6.81
C VAL A 50 -3.68 -0.34 7.16
N ALA A 51 -4.40 -1.26 6.53
CA ALA A 51 -4.31 -2.68 6.84
C ALA A 51 -2.99 -3.31 6.39
N GLU A 52 -2.44 -2.85 5.26
CA GLU A 52 -1.11 -3.25 4.80
C GLU A 52 -0.01 -2.66 5.70
N ALA A 53 -0.11 -1.37 6.06
CA ALA A 53 0.80 -0.75 7.01
C ALA A 53 0.76 -1.45 8.38
N ALA A 54 -0.42 -1.78 8.90
CA ALA A 54 -0.59 -2.51 10.15
C ALA A 54 0.14 -3.86 10.12
N PHE A 55 -0.02 -4.62 9.04
CA PHE A 55 0.71 -5.88 8.84
C PHE A 55 2.23 -5.69 8.79
N ILE A 56 2.72 -4.69 8.03
CA ILE A 56 4.16 -4.36 7.94
C ILE A 56 4.73 -3.93 9.29
N GLY A 57 3.92 -3.30 10.16
CA GLY A 57 4.34 -2.77 11.44
C GLY A 57 4.20 -3.70 12.63
N ASN A 58 3.49 -4.83 12.49
CA ASN A 58 3.11 -5.75 13.59
C ASN A 58 2.13 -5.13 14.57
N VAL A 59 1.36 -4.17 14.09
CA VAL A 59 0.41 -3.43 14.90
C VAL A 59 -0.98 -3.68 14.36
N THR A 60 -1.99 -3.43 15.19
CA THR A 60 -3.37 -3.44 14.71
C THR A 60 -3.65 -2.16 13.91
N ALA A 61 -4.64 -2.20 13.01
CA ALA A 61 -5.08 -1.01 12.28
C ALA A 61 -5.58 0.10 13.23
N SER A 62 -6.18 -0.27 14.36
CA SER A 62 -6.62 0.66 15.39
C SER A 62 -5.44 1.36 16.07
N GLN A 63 -4.40 0.61 16.44
CA GLN A 63 -3.15 1.17 16.98
C GLN A 63 -2.48 2.15 16.00
N LEU A 64 -2.40 1.78 14.72
CA LEU A 64 -1.82 2.65 13.70
C LEU A 64 -2.65 3.94 13.50
N ASN A 65 -3.98 3.84 13.44
CA ASN A 65 -4.85 5.01 13.35
C ASN A 65 -4.71 5.91 14.58
N ARG A 66 -4.62 5.32 15.79
CA ARG A 66 -4.40 6.05 17.03
C ARG A 66 -3.12 6.88 17.00
N LEU A 67 -2.00 6.32 16.54
CA LEU A 67 -0.74 7.08 16.39
C LEU A 67 -0.90 8.30 15.46
N VAL A 68 -1.65 8.14 14.38
CA VAL A 68 -1.92 9.21 13.41
C VAL A 68 -2.84 10.27 14.00
N ASP A 69 -3.93 9.86 14.65
CA ASP A 69 -4.92 10.78 15.21
C ASP A 69 -4.37 11.56 16.41
N GLU A 70 -3.46 10.98 17.19
CA GLU A 70 -2.73 11.65 18.28
C GLU A 70 -1.56 12.53 17.79
N ASN A 71 -1.34 12.66 16.48
CA ASN A 71 -0.23 13.41 15.86
C ASN A 71 1.16 13.00 16.38
N LEU A 72 1.33 11.72 16.74
CA LEU A 72 2.61 11.19 17.22
C LEU A 72 3.59 10.90 16.09
N VAL A 73 3.15 11.06 14.84
CA VAL A 73 3.90 10.75 13.64
C VAL A 73 3.93 11.94 12.69
N PRO A 74 5.07 12.21 12.05
CA PRO A 74 5.27 13.40 11.23
C PRO A 74 4.52 13.30 9.89
N GLU A 75 4.05 14.45 9.39
CA GLU A 75 3.24 14.56 8.16
C GLU A 75 3.86 13.91 6.90
N PRO A 76 5.19 13.93 6.65
CA PRO A 76 5.78 13.29 5.46
C PRO A 76 5.54 11.79 5.35
N LEU A 77 5.15 11.14 6.45
CA LEU A 77 4.83 9.71 6.48
C LEU A 77 3.38 9.40 6.09
N LEU A 78 2.60 10.44 5.78
CA LEU A 78 1.18 10.34 5.46
C LEU A 78 0.89 10.98 4.10
N LEU A 79 0.10 10.29 3.29
CA LEU A 79 -0.39 10.81 2.02
C LEU A 79 -1.91 10.77 2.00
N ARG A 80 -2.55 11.81 1.45
CA ARG A 80 -3.99 11.84 1.21
C ARG A 80 -4.26 11.65 -0.27
N GLU A 81 -4.87 10.53 -0.62
CA GLU A 81 -5.23 10.17 -1.99
C GLU A 81 -6.75 9.97 -2.08
N GLN A 82 -7.43 10.79 -2.90
CA GLN A 82 -8.89 10.70 -3.12
C GLN A 82 -9.71 10.69 -1.80
N GLY A 83 -9.32 11.52 -0.82
CA GLY A 83 -9.97 11.59 0.49
C GLY A 83 -9.64 10.43 1.45
N ARG A 84 -8.83 9.45 1.02
CA ARG A 84 -8.36 8.33 1.86
C ARG A 84 -6.92 8.56 2.29
N ARG A 85 -6.61 8.21 3.54
CA ARG A 85 -5.24 8.26 4.09
C ARG A 85 -4.44 7.04 3.60
N ARG A 86 -3.20 7.26 3.23
CA ARG A 86 -2.17 6.26 2.92
C ARG A 86 -0.98 6.52 3.84
N HIS A 87 -0.26 5.46 4.17
CA HIS A 87 0.78 5.44 5.18
C HIS A 87 2.07 4.98 4.52
N ALA A 88 3.18 5.68 4.75
CA ALA A 88 4.47 5.22 4.28
C ALA A 88 4.78 3.82 4.86
N ARG A 89 5.42 2.94 4.10
CA ARG A 89 5.87 1.63 4.63
C ARG A 89 6.83 1.81 5.81
N LEU A 90 7.65 2.86 5.79
CA LEU A 90 8.49 3.21 6.93
C LEU A 90 7.67 3.60 8.18
N LEU A 91 6.53 4.28 8.02
CA LEU A 91 5.64 4.58 9.15
C LEU A 91 5.23 3.32 9.89
N ALA A 92 4.92 2.26 9.14
CA ALA A 92 4.58 0.98 9.72
C ALA A 92 5.72 0.40 10.57
N ALA A 93 6.96 0.47 10.08
CA ALA A 93 8.13 0.03 10.84
C ALA A 93 8.26 0.78 12.17
N LEU A 94 8.11 2.11 12.12
CA LEU A 94 8.23 2.97 13.28
C LEU A 94 7.06 2.82 14.26
N ALA A 95 5.85 2.52 13.77
CA ALA A 95 4.69 2.25 14.62
C ALA A 95 4.94 1.05 15.54
N GLY A 96 5.55 -0.03 15.04
CA GLY A 96 5.94 -1.18 15.87
C GLY A 96 6.86 -0.77 17.03
N PHE A 97 7.89 0.04 16.74
CA PHE A 97 8.77 0.60 17.77
C PHE A 97 8.01 1.42 18.82
N PHE A 98 7.05 2.26 18.41
CA PHE A 98 6.30 3.11 19.34
C PHE A 98 5.54 2.31 20.40
N PHE A 99 4.93 1.18 20.03
CA PHE A 99 4.20 0.34 20.97
C PHE A 99 5.11 -0.59 21.76
N GLU A 100 6.11 -1.21 21.13
CA GLU A 100 7.05 -2.12 21.81
C GLU A 100 7.89 -1.40 22.87
N SER A 101 8.17 -0.11 22.68
CA SER A 101 8.99 0.69 23.62
C SER A 101 8.18 1.47 24.67
N GLU A 102 6.85 1.36 24.70
CA GLU A 102 6.00 2.16 25.60
C GLU A 102 6.31 1.96 27.09
N ALA A 103 6.69 0.73 27.48
CA ALA A 103 7.02 0.39 28.87
C ALA A 103 8.43 0.86 29.30
N VAL A 104 9.29 1.21 28.34
CA VAL A 104 10.73 1.48 28.60
C VAL A 104 11.09 2.92 28.31
N LEU A 105 10.49 3.52 27.27
CA LEU A 105 10.79 4.87 26.82
C LEU A 105 9.59 5.79 27.01
N THR A 106 9.85 6.98 27.55
CA THR A 106 8.84 8.05 27.60
C THR A 106 8.38 8.43 26.20
N GLN A 107 7.19 9.00 26.10
CA GLN A 107 6.68 9.53 24.82
C GLN A 107 7.62 10.59 24.22
N ALA A 108 8.19 11.48 25.05
CA ALA A 108 9.14 12.50 24.62
C ALA A 108 10.40 11.87 23.98
N ALA A 109 10.96 10.82 24.60
CA ALA A 109 12.10 10.10 24.06
C ALA A 109 11.77 9.45 22.70
N ARG A 110 10.62 8.79 22.58
CA ARG A 110 10.15 8.18 21.32
C ARG A 110 10.00 9.23 20.21
N THR A 111 9.39 10.38 20.51
CA THR A 111 9.25 11.50 19.56
C THR A 111 10.62 12.04 19.14
N GLN A 112 11.59 12.12 20.06
CA GLN A 112 12.94 12.58 19.75
C GLN A 112 13.71 11.60 18.85
N VAL A 113 13.58 10.29 19.08
CA VAL A 113 14.11 9.25 18.19
C VAL A 113 13.56 9.46 16.78
N LEU A 114 12.23 9.59 16.67
CA LEU A 114 11.55 9.78 15.41
C LEU A 114 12.01 11.05 14.68
N ALA A 115 12.07 12.19 15.38
CA ALA A 115 12.54 13.45 14.80
C ALA A 115 13.99 13.36 14.30
N THR A 116 14.85 12.64 15.02
CA THR A 116 16.25 12.43 14.60
C THR A 116 16.33 11.57 13.34
N LEU A 117 15.59 10.46 13.29
CA LEU A 117 15.52 9.62 12.09
C LEU A 117 14.95 10.38 10.90
N MET A 118 13.88 11.15 11.08
CA MET A 118 13.29 11.93 10.00
C MET A 118 14.26 12.93 9.38
N ARG A 119 15.10 13.59 10.20
CA ARG A 119 16.16 14.47 9.66
C ARG A 119 17.18 13.70 8.83
N ARG A 120 17.59 12.50 9.26
CA ARG A 120 18.52 11.64 8.51
C ARG A 120 17.90 11.19 7.19
N ILE A 121 16.63 10.80 7.20
CA ILE A 121 15.90 10.37 6.00
C ILE A 121 15.75 11.54 5.03
N ALA A 122 15.40 12.73 5.51
CA ALA A 122 15.29 13.92 4.67
C ALA A 122 16.62 14.34 4.03
N ALA A 123 17.75 14.04 4.67
CA ALA A 123 19.08 14.29 4.15
C ALA A 123 19.64 13.15 3.27
N ALA A 124 18.90 12.04 3.14
CA ALA A 124 19.34 10.91 2.34
C ALA A 124 19.29 11.24 0.84
N PRO A 125 20.14 10.60 0.00
CA PRO A 125 20.09 10.80 -1.44
C PRO A 125 18.77 10.38 -2.09
N ARG A 126 18.07 9.41 -1.48
CA ARG A 126 16.82 8.82 -1.99
C ARG A 126 15.81 8.62 -0.85
N PRO A 127 15.22 9.69 -0.31
CA PRO A 127 14.27 9.59 0.81
C PRO A 127 13.08 8.69 0.46
N GLU A 128 12.59 8.71 -0.77
CA GLU A 128 11.50 7.89 -1.26
C GLU A 128 11.79 6.38 -1.18
N ALA A 129 13.03 5.97 -1.46
CA ALA A 129 13.45 4.57 -1.37
C ALA A 129 13.49 4.08 0.09
N VAL A 130 13.87 4.96 1.02
CA VAL A 130 13.82 4.67 2.46
C VAL A 130 12.37 4.59 2.95
N LEU A 131 11.51 5.53 2.52
CA LEU A 131 10.08 5.54 2.87
C LEU A 131 9.35 4.27 2.37
N ALA A 132 9.77 3.75 1.22
CA ALA A 132 9.28 2.50 0.63
C ALA A 132 9.85 1.23 1.30
N LEU A 133 10.83 1.36 2.21
CA LEU A 133 11.61 0.25 2.78
C LEU A 133 12.41 -0.55 1.74
N CYS A 134 12.79 0.08 0.62
CA CYS A 134 13.59 -0.55 -0.43
C CYS A 134 15.10 -0.37 -0.22
N ASP A 135 15.51 0.80 0.29
CA ASP A 135 16.90 1.12 0.61
C ASP A 135 16.99 1.62 2.05
N THR A 136 17.30 0.74 2.99
CA THR A 136 17.41 1.06 4.42
C THR A 136 18.84 1.02 4.93
N GLN A 137 19.79 0.59 4.10
CA GLN A 137 21.20 0.43 4.49
C GLN A 137 21.96 1.76 4.49
N THR A 138 21.44 2.75 3.75
CA THR A 138 21.99 4.11 3.67
C THR A 138 21.79 4.94 4.93
N ILE A 139 20.96 4.47 5.87
CA ILE A 139 20.59 5.18 7.10
C ILE A 139 21.17 4.47 8.32
N ASP A 140 21.83 5.21 9.21
CA ASP A 140 22.11 4.71 10.56
C ASP A 140 20.83 4.78 11.40
N TRP A 141 20.36 3.63 11.87
CA TRP A 141 19.14 3.48 12.67
C TRP A 141 19.39 3.60 14.18
N ARG A 142 20.64 3.81 14.60
CA ARG A 142 20.99 4.01 16.01
C ARG A 142 20.86 5.49 16.37
N VAL A 143 20.04 5.77 17.36
CA VAL A 143 19.81 7.13 17.86
C VAL A 143 20.26 7.23 19.30
N ALA A 144 21.26 8.08 19.54
CA ALA A 144 21.64 8.46 20.89
C ALA A 144 20.65 9.52 21.42
N LEU A 145 20.05 9.24 22.57
CA LEU A 145 19.22 10.20 23.29
C LEU A 145 20.11 11.07 24.19
N PRO A 146 19.86 12.39 24.27
CA PRO A 146 20.59 13.25 25.17
C PRO A 146 20.19 12.98 26.62
N GLY A 147 21.15 13.07 27.54
CA GLY A 147 20.92 12.86 28.97
C GLY A 147 22.23 12.67 29.73
N ALA A 148 22.12 12.53 31.05
CA ALA A 148 23.27 12.28 31.92
C ALA A 148 23.93 10.91 31.66
N ALA A 149 23.20 9.95 31.10
CA ALA A 149 23.71 8.67 30.64
C ALA A 149 23.52 8.53 29.12
N GLN A 150 24.47 7.90 28.44
CA GLN A 150 24.41 7.66 26.99
C GLN A 150 23.45 6.51 26.68
N ILE A 151 22.17 6.83 26.47
CA ILE A 151 21.17 5.85 26.03
C ILE A 151 21.16 5.82 24.50
N VAL A 152 21.37 4.65 23.91
CA VAL A 152 21.29 4.43 22.46
C VAL A 152 20.12 3.51 22.15
N VAL A 153 19.22 3.98 21.29
CA VAL A 153 18.10 3.20 20.78
C VAL A 153 18.47 2.70 19.40
N ASP A 154 18.53 1.37 19.23
CA ASP A 154 18.82 0.72 17.95
C ASP A 154 17.52 0.19 17.32
N LEU A 155 17.17 0.74 16.15
CA LEU A 155 15.97 0.35 15.41
C LEU A 155 16.27 -0.60 14.24
N SER A 156 17.53 -1.01 14.02
CA SER A 156 17.91 -1.86 12.88
C SER A 156 17.09 -3.14 12.80
N LEU A 157 16.84 -3.81 13.93
CA LEU A 157 16.03 -5.04 13.96
C LEU A 157 14.56 -4.78 13.63
N VAL A 158 13.99 -3.68 14.13
CA VAL A 158 12.60 -3.29 13.87
C VAL A 158 12.39 -3.01 12.38
N VAL A 159 13.32 -2.25 11.78
CA VAL A 159 13.31 -1.93 10.35
C VAL A 159 13.51 -3.19 9.51
N ALA A 160 14.47 -4.05 9.86
CA ALA A 160 14.70 -5.31 9.14
C ALA A 160 13.46 -6.22 9.14
N ARG A 161 12.75 -6.32 10.27
CA ARG A 161 11.49 -7.08 10.35
C ARG A 161 10.37 -6.45 9.51
N ALA A 162 10.31 -5.13 9.44
CA ALA A 162 9.36 -4.43 8.58
C ALA A 162 9.67 -4.65 7.09
N VAL A 163 10.93 -4.55 6.68
CA VAL A 163 11.41 -4.85 5.32
C VAL A 163 11.03 -6.27 4.92
N ALA A 164 11.28 -7.26 5.80
CA ALA A 164 10.94 -8.65 5.52
C ALA A 164 9.44 -8.84 5.24
N ARG A 165 8.56 -8.14 5.97
CA ARG A 165 7.11 -8.21 5.80
C ARG A 165 6.60 -7.42 4.59
N ALA A 166 7.17 -6.25 4.32
CA ALA A 166 6.90 -5.53 3.07
C ALA A 166 7.24 -6.43 1.86
N GLY A 167 8.38 -7.12 1.91
CA GLY A 167 8.76 -8.10 0.88
C GLY A 167 7.82 -9.31 0.79
N GLN A 168 7.19 -9.75 1.88
CA GLN A 168 6.13 -10.78 1.81
C GLN A 168 4.91 -10.28 1.04
N VAL A 169 4.49 -9.03 1.27
CA VAL A 169 3.39 -8.41 0.53
C VAL A 169 3.73 -8.28 -0.94
N ASP A 170 4.93 -7.83 -1.28
CA ASP A 170 5.36 -7.64 -2.66
C ASP A 170 5.42 -8.98 -3.42
N ARG A 171 5.98 -10.02 -2.80
CA ARG A 171 5.97 -11.38 -3.38
C ARG A 171 4.56 -11.91 -3.58
N ALA A 172 3.66 -11.70 -2.61
CA ALA A 172 2.27 -12.11 -2.74
C ALA A 172 1.56 -11.38 -3.89
N ARG A 173 1.79 -10.06 -4.05
CA ARG A 173 1.23 -9.27 -5.15
C ARG A 173 1.79 -9.70 -6.51
N ALA A 174 3.07 -10.05 -6.60
CA ALA A 174 3.70 -10.51 -7.84
C ALA A 174 3.09 -11.83 -8.38
N LEU A 175 2.48 -12.64 -7.51
CA LEU A 175 1.75 -13.85 -7.90
C LEU A 175 0.34 -13.58 -8.45
N ILE A 176 -0.12 -12.33 -8.44
CA ILE A 176 -1.46 -11.95 -8.89
C ILE A 176 -1.37 -11.08 -10.13
N VAL A 177 -2.10 -11.46 -11.17
CA VAL A 177 -2.19 -10.73 -12.43
C VAL A 177 -3.64 -10.35 -12.66
N ALA A 178 -3.90 -9.07 -12.94
CA ALA A 178 -5.18 -8.60 -13.45
C ALA A 178 -5.00 -8.32 -14.94
N ARG A 179 -5.78 -9.00 -15.80
CA ARG A 179 -5.77 -8.72 -17.24
C ARG A 179 -7.19 -8.36 -17.70
N PRO A 180 -7.39 -7.24 -18.43
CA PRO A 180 -8.71 -6.82 -18.89
C PRO A 180 -9.42 -7.88 -19.75
N ASP A 181 -8.66 -8.70 -20.48
CA ASP A 181 -9.12 -9.80 -21.34
C ASP A 181 -9.51 -11.07 -20.56
N THR A 182 -9.20 -11.14 -19.27
CA THR A 182 -9.38 -12.34 -18.44
C THR A 182 -10.39 -12.04 -17.33
N LEU A 183 -11.56 -12.70 -17.37
CA LEU A 183 -12.64 -12.56 -16.39
C LEU A 183 -13.02 -11.09 -16.09
N GLY A 184 -13.00 -10.24 -17.12
CA GLY A 184 -13.39 -8.83 -17.00
C GLY A 184 -12.44 -8.00 -16.12
N GLY A 185 -11.15 -8.35 -16.04
CA GLY A 185 -10.17 -7.64 -15.21
C GLY A 185 -10.07 -8.13 -13.77
N ALA A 186 -10.71 -9.25 -13.43
CA ALA A 186 -10.62 -9.82 -12.09
C ALA A 186 -9.19 -10.29 -11.77
N PRO A 187 -8.67 -10.04 -10.55
CA PRO A 187 -7.34 -10.49 -10.15
C PRO A 187 -7.30 -12.03 -10.10
N CYS A 188 -6.40 -12.62 -10.88
CA CYS A 188 -6.20 -14.08 -10.98
C CYS A 188 -4.77 -14.44 -10.56
N PHE A 189 -4.54 -15.68 -10.13
CA PHE A 189 -3.16 -16.14 -9.90
C PHE A 189 -2.41 -16.24 -11.23
N ALA A 190 -1.17 -15.76 -11.24
CA ALA A 190 -0.30 -15.78 -12.40
C ALA A 190 -0.22 -17.18 -13.02
N GLY A 191 -0.38 -17.28 -14.34
CA GLY A 191 -0.37 -18.56 -15.05
C GLY A 191 -1.67 -19.38 -14.89
N THR A 192 -2.69 -18.86 -14.22
CA THR A 192 -3.99 -19.53 -14.06
C THR A 192 -5.14 -18.61 -14.45
N ARG A 193 -6.32 -19.17 -14.66
CA ARG A 193 -7.60 -18.44 -14.74
C ARG A 193 -8.38 -18.49 -13.43
N ILE A 194 -7.72 -18.81 -12.32
CA ILE A 194 -8.37 -18.97 -11.02
C ILE A 194 -8.40 -17.61 -10.32
N PRO A 195 -9.60 -17.06 -9.99
CA PRO A 195 -9.69 -15.79 -9.31
C PRO A 195 -9.15 -15.85 -7.89
N LEU A 196 -8.45 -14.79 -7.48
CA LEU A 196 -8.00 -14.60 -6.09
C LEU A 196 -9.17 -14.69 -5.10
N GLN A 197 -10.31 -14.05 -5.44
CA GLN A 197 -11.48 -13.98 -4.58
C GLN A 197 -12.06 -15.36 -4.26
N VAL A 198 -12.13 -16.27 -5.24
CA VAL A 198 -12.67 -17.62 -5.05
C VAL A 198 -11.86 -18.40 -4.01
N VAL A 199 -10.53 -18.27 -4.07
CA VAL A 199 -9.65 -18.92 -3.10
C VAL A 199 -9.77 -18.27 -1.72
N GLN A 200 -9.88 -16.94 -1.66
CA GLN A 200 -10.08 -16.22 -0.40
C GLN A 200 -11.40 -16.62 0.29
N ASP A 201 -12.50 -16.68 -0.47
CA ASP A 201 -13.81 -17.07 0.04
C ASP A 201 -13.81 -18.52 0.53
N SER A 202 -13.12 -19.41 -0.21
CA SER A 202 -12.95 -20.81 0.19
C SER A 202 -12.17 -20.95 1.50
N LEU A 203 -11.09 -20.17 1.65
CA LEU A 203 -10.31 -20.12 2.88
C LEU A 203 -11.11 -19.53 4.05
N ALA A 204 -11.96 -18.54 3.80
CA ALA A 204 -12.86 -17.96 4.81
C ALA A 204 -13.92 -18.97 5.28
N GLN A 205 -14.32 -19.91 4.42
CA GLN A 205 -15.18 -21.05 4.77
C GLN A 205 -14.43 -22.21 5.44
N ALA A 206 -13.17 -21.99 5.87
CA ALA A 206 -12.32 -22.98 6.50
C ALA A 206 -12.06 -24.24 5.66
N ILE A 207 -12.13 -24.14 4.32
CA ILE A 207 -11.71 -25.22 3.43
C ILE A 207 -10.19 -25.40 3.56
N SER A 208 -9.73 -26.64 3.79
CA SER A 208 -8.32 -26.94 3.99
C SER A 208 -7.48 -26.66 2.75
N SER A 209 -6.21 -26.30 2.96
CA SER A 209 -5.25 -26.10 1.88
C SER A 209 -5.11 -27.33 0.99
N GLU A 210 -5.06 -28.53 1.59
CA GLU A 210 -4.94 -29.79 0.85
C GLU A 210 -6.11 -30.00 -0.10
N ARG A 211 -7.34 -29.74 0.37
CA ARG A 211 -8.54 -29.86 -0.47
C ARG A 211 -8.56 -28.83 -1.60
N LEU A 212 -8.08 -27.61 -1.34
CA LEU A 212 -7.96 -26.58 -2.38
C LEU A 212 -6.92 -26.94 -3.44
N LEU A 213 -5.77 -27.48 -3.05
CA LEU A 213 -4.74 -27.94 -3.99
C LEU A 213 -5.21 -29.16 -4.80
N ALA A 214 -6.00 -30.06 -4.20
CA ALA A 214 -6.60 -31.18 -4.91
C ALA A 214 -7.68 -30.71 -5.92
N ALA A 215 -8.52 -29.75 -5.53
CA ALA A 215 -9.56 -29.20 -6.40
C ALA A 215 -8.99 -28.33 -7.53
N TYR A 216 -7.85 -27.66 -7.29
CA TYR A 216 -7.19 -26.80 -8.26
C TYR A 216 -5.69 -27.15 -8.37
N PRO A 217 -5.32 -28.16 -9.19
CA PRO A 217 -3.94 -28.62 -9.31
C PRO A 217 -2.95 -27.57 -9.84
N ALA A 218 -3.46 -26.52 -10.50
CA ALA A 218 -2.64 -25.39 -10.96
C ALA A 218 -2.25 -24.42 -9.83
N LEU A 219 -2.83 -24.56 -8.63
CA LEU A 219 -2.45 -23.76 -7.47
C LEU A 219 -1.23 -24.36 -6.77
N THR A 220 -0.44 -23.49 -6.16
CA THR A 220 0.70 -23.86 -5.33
C THR A 220 0.43 -23.44 -3.89
N PRO A 221 1.14 -24.00 -2.89
CA PRO A 221 1.08 -23.52 -1.51
C PRO A 221 1.35 -22.01 -1.40
N ALA A 222 2.26 -21.48 -2.22
CA ALA A 222 2.56 -20.05 -2.28
C ALA A 222 1.35 -19.20 -2.72
N HIS A 223 0.53 -19.70 -3.66
CA HIS A 223 -0.72 -19.04 -4.04
C HIS A 223 -1.71 -18.96 -2.87
N LEU A 224 -1.83 -20.04 -2.08
CA LEU A 224 -2.72 -20.04 -0.92
C LEU A 224 -2.24 -19.07 0.18
N GLU A 225 -0.94 -19.02 0.44
CA GLU A 225 -0.37 -18.05 1.38
C GLU A 225 -0.55 -16.61 0.90
N ALA A 226 -0.33 -16.35 -0.39
CA ALA A 226 -0.61 -15.05 -0.99
C ALA A 226 -2.10 -14.68 -0.85
N ALA A 227 -3.01 -15.63 -1.06
CA ALA A 227 -4.45 -15.41 -0.90
C ALA A 227 -4.82 -15.01 0.53
N ARG A 228 -4.30 -15.74 1.52
CA ARG A 228 -4.48 -15.44 2.96
C ARG A 228 -3.95 -14.07 3.32
N LEU A 229 -2.73 -13.75 2.90
CA LEU A 229 -2.09 -12.48 3.21
C LEU A 229 -2.87 -11.31 2.60
N LEU A 230 -3.14 -11.37 1.28
CA LEU A 230 -3.86 -10.32 0.58
C LEU A 230 -5.30 -10.16 1.09
N GLY A 231 -5.95 -11.24 1.52
CA GLY A 231 -7.30 -11.18 2.11
C GLY A 231 -7.33 -10.40 3.43
N ARG A 232 -6.25 -10.46 4.21
CA ARG A 232 -6.11 -9.71 5.47
C ARG A 232 -5.83 -8.22 5.25
N ILE A 233 -4.95 -7.89 4.29
CA ILE A 233 -4.45 -6.52 4.11
C ILE A 233 -5.22 -5.70 3.07
N ALA A 234 -5.93 -6.36 2.16
CA ALA A 234 -6.73 -5.75 1.12
C ALA A 234 -8.11 -6.44 1.04
N PRO A 235 -8.94 -6.34 2.10
CA PRO A 235 -10.27 -6.93 2.08
C PRO A 235 -11.08 -6.39 0.90
N ALA A 236 -11.85 -7.27 0.26
CA ALA A 236 -12.57 -6.99 -0.98
C ALA A 236 -13.34 -5.66 -0.91
N ARG A 237 -13.13 -4.79 -1.91
CA ARG A 237 -13.85 -3.52 -2.02
C ARG A 237 -15.26 -3.79 -2.53
N GLY A 238 -16.24 -3.86 -1.63
CA GLY A 238 -17.67 -3.90 -1.97
C GLY A 238 -18.49 -4.87 -1.13
N ARG A 239 -19.82 -4.70 -1.13
CA ARG A 239 -20.79 -5.58 -0.46
C ARG A 239 -20.50 -7.04 -0.84
N PRO A 240 -20.48 -7.99 0.11
CA PRO A 240 -20.28 -9.41 -0.20
C PRO A 240 -21.29 -9.84 -1.28
N ARG A 241 -20.80 -10.20 -2.47
CA ARG A 241 -21.63 -10.77 -3.53
C ARG A 241 -21.97 -12.19 -3.10
N ARG A 242 -23.25 -12.54 -3.19
CA ARG A 242 -23.75 -13.83 -2.69
C ARG A 242 -23.46 -14.91 -3.73
N LEU A 243 -23.07 -16.08 -3.26
CA LEU A 243 -22.71 -17.27 -4.05
C LEU A 243 -23.74 -17.66 -5.15
N LYS A 244 -25.02 -17.29 -4.99
CA LYS A 244 -26.07 -17.51 -6.00
C LYS A 244 -25.82 -16.80 -7.34
N ASP A 245 -24.95 -15.80 -7.37
CA ASP A 245 -24.64 -15.02 -8.57
C ASP A 245 -23.60 -15.72 -9.48
N HIS A 246 -22.97 -16.82 -9.02
CA HIS A 246 -22.00 -17.58 -9.82
C HIS A 246 -22.63 -18.66 -10.71
N PHE A 247 -23.89 -19.06 -10.44
CA PHE A 247 -24.57 -20.14 -11.15
C PHE A 247 -25.89 -19.71 -11.81
N ALA A 248 -26.27 -18.44 -11.72
CA ALA A 248 -27.42 -17.90 -12.44
C ALA A 248 -27.02 -17.46 -13.85
N THR A 249 -26.63 -18.41 -14.69
CA THR A 249 -26.85 -18.26 -16.13
C THR A 249 -28.36 -18.40 -16.33
N GLU A 250 -29.02 -17.35 -16.78
CA GLU A 250 -30.43 -17.44 -17.18
C GLU A 250 -30.62 -18.62 -18.15
N PRO A 251 -31.64 -19.46 -17.98
CA PRO A 251 -31.97 -20.43 -19.01
C PRO A 251 -32.41 -19.64 -20.25
N VAL A 252 -31.59 -19.72 -21.30
CA VAL A 252 -31.99 -19.27 -22.64
C VAL A 252 -33.21 -20.11 -23.03
N ALA A 253 -34.39 -19.50 -22.95
CA ALA A 253 -35.61 -20.11 -23.43
C ALA A 253 -35.44 -20.46 -24.92
N PRO A 254 -35.78 -21.68 -25.37
CA PRO A 254 -35.69 -22.03 -26.77
C PRO A 254 -36.63 -21.13 -27.58
N ARG A 255 -36.09 -20.45 -28.59
CA ARG A 255 -36.88 -19.80 -29.64
C ARG A 255 -37.69 -20.88 -30.36
N ILE A 256 -38.98 -20.93 -30.12
CA ILE A 256 -39.90 -21.64 -30.99
C ILE A 256 -40.04 -20.79 -32.24
N GLU A 257 -39.39 -21.20 -33.33
CA GLU A 257 -39.71 -20.73 -34.67
C GLU A 257 -41.10 -21.26 -35.01
N THR A 258 -42.12 -20.40 -34.95
CA THR A 258 -43.38 -20.68 -35.62
C THR A 258 -43.17 -20.49 -37.11
N ALA A 259 -43.03 -21.61 -37.80
CA ALA A 259 -43.04 -21.70 -39.25
C ALA A 259 -44.37 -21.18 -39.81
N ASP A 260 -44.25 -20.38 -40.88
CA ASP A 260 -45.32 -20.08 -41.83
C ASP A 260 -45.98 -21.36 -42.35
N ALA A 261 -47.30 -21.32 -42.52
CA ALA A 261 -48.04 -21.88 -43.66
C ALA A 261 -49.56 -21.78 -43.44
N PRO A 262 -50.38 -21.84 -44.50
CA PRO A 262 -50.27 -21.22 -45.82
C PRO A 262 -51.36 -20.15 -46.07
#